data_AF-A0A7R9DY29-F1
#
_entry.id   AF-A0A7R9DY29-F1
#
_cell.length_a   1.000
_cell.length_b   1.000
_cell.length_c   1.000
_cell.angle_alpha   90.00
_cell.angle_beta   90.00
_cell.angle_gamma   90.00
#
_symmetry.space_group_name_H-M   'P 1'
#
loop_
_entity.id
_entity.type
_entity.pdbx_description
1 polymer ?
#
loop_
_entity_poly.entity_id
_entity_poly.type
_entity_poly.pdbx_seq_one_letter_code
_entity_poly.pdbx_strand_id
1 'polypeptide(L)'
;MFRIQLGNQVEVDPEEIHVCFNDVKGADEAKQELKDVVEFLKNPDKFSTLGGKLPKGVLLVGPPGTGKTLLARAVAGEAGVPFFHAAGPEFDEVLVGQGARRVRDLFSKFPKLSKF
;
A
#
# COMPACT_ATOMS: atom_id res chain seq x y z
N MET A 1 7.50 -15.84 7.07
CA MET A 1 6.49 -16.35 6.12
C MET A 1 5.11 -16.09 6.73
N PHE A 2 4.50 -14.94 6.43
CA PHE A 2 3.17 -14.57 6.92
C PHE A 2 2.15 -14.86 5.81
N ARG A 3 1.22 -15.79 6.05
CA ARG A 3 0.13 -16.15 5.12
C ARG A 3 -1.19 -15.53 5.58
N ILE A 4 -1.98 -15.00 4.65
CA ILE A 4 -3.26 -14.34 4.96
C ILE A 4 -4.43 -15.01 4.22
N GLN A 5 -5.32 -15.69 4.94
CA GLN A 5 -6.55 -16.30 4.40
C GLN A 5 -7.71 -15.30 4.40
N LEU A 6 -8.03 -14.61 3.30
CA LEU A 6 -9.33 -13.92 3.17
C LEU A 6 -10.41 -14.98 2.93
N GLY A 7 -11.57 -14.85 3.60
CA GLY A 7 -12.62 -15.86 3.58
C GLY A 7 -12.93 -16.37 2.17
N ASN A 8 -13.08 -17.71 2.05
CA ASN A 8 -13.17 -18.50 0.82
C ASN A 8 -12.63 -17.82 -0.45
N GLN A 9 -11.34 -18.07 -0.67
CA GLN A 9 -10.61 -18.04 -1.96
C GLN A 9 -9.90 -16.75 -2.41
N VAL A 10 -9.41 -15.91 -1.50
CA VAL A 10 -8.31 -14.97 -1.89
C VAL A 10 -7.20 -15.01 -0.84
N GLU A 11 -6.12 -15.71 -1.15
CA GLU A 11 -4.86 -15.62 -0.41
C GLU A 11 -4.07 -14.45 -0.99
N VAL A 12 -3.86 -13.38 -0.22
CA VAL A 12 -2.96 -12.29 -0.63
C VAL A 12 -1.64 -12.52 0.06
N ASP A 13 -0.74 -13.17 -0.66
CA ASP A 13 0.64 -13.28 -0.24
C ASP A 13 1.35 -11.94 -0.48
N PRO A 14 2.22 -11.49 0.45
CA PRO A 14 3.05 -10.34 0.22
C PRO A 14 3.96 -10.61 -0.99
N GLU A 15 3.97 -9.70 -1.97
CA GLU A 15 4.90 -9.79 -3.09
C GLU A 15 6.34 -9.60 -2.58
N GLU A 16 7.27 -10.46 -3.01
CA GLU A 16 8.70 -10.18 -2.85
C GLU A 16 9.08 -9.01 -3.78
N ILE A 17 9.39 -7.87 -3.17
CA ILE A 17 9.77 -6.66 -3.91
C ILE A 17 11.28 -6.48 -3.88
N HIS A 18 11.85 -6.40 -5.07
CA HIS A 18 13.25 -6.02 -5.30
C HIS A 18 13.41 -4.64 -5.98
N VAL A 19 12.30 -3.91 -6.15
CA VAL A 19 12.26 -2.61 -6.83
C VAL A 19 12.43 -1.48 -5.82
N CYS A 20 13.31 -0.53 -6.13
CA CYS A 20 13.59 0.67 -5.34
C CYS A 20 13.39 1.95 -6.18
N PHE A 21 13.55 3.15 -5.59
CA PHE A 21 13.37 4.40 -6.34
C PHE A 21 14.39 4.59 -7.47
N ASN A 22 15.53 3.89 -7.42
CA ASN A 22 16.54 3.88 -8.47
C ASN A 22 16.08 3.18 -9.75
N ASP A 23 15.14 2.24 -9.63
CA ASP A 23 14.59 1.46 -10.75
C ASP A 23 13.47 2.20 -11.46
N VAL A 24 12.84 3.18 -10.79
CA VAL A 24 11.86 4.08 -11.40
C VAL A 24 12.60 5.19 -12.13
N LYS A 25 12.28 5.46 -13.40
CA LYS A 25 12.84 6.60 -14.14
C LYS A 25 11.84 7.76 -14.20
N GLY A 26 12.31 8.98 -13.93
CA GLY A 26 11.49 10.19 -13.83
C GLY A 26 10.62 10.23 -12.57
N ALA A 27 9.53 11.00 -12.63
CA ALA A 27 8.61 11.27 -11.52
C ALA A 27 9.31 11.87 -10.29
N ASP A 28 10.27 12.76 -10.51
CA ASP A 28 11.16 13.28 -9.44
C ASP A 28 10.38 14.02 -8.35
N GLU A 29 9.35 14.78 -8.72
CA GLU A 29 8.44 15.44 -7.78
C GLU A 29 7.70 14.41 -6.91
N ALA A 30 7.08 13.40 -7.53
CA ALA A 30 6.36 12.35 -6.82
C ALA A 30 7.29 11.53 -5.92
N LYS A 31 8.51 11.22 -6.38
CA LYS A 31 9.53 10.54 -5.55
C LYS A 31 9.92 11.39 -4.34
N GLN A 32 10.05 12.70 -4.51
CA GLN A 32 10.38 13.60 -3.42
C GLN A 32 9.29 13.60 -2.35
N GLU A 33 8.02 13.71 -2.73
CA GLU A 33 6.90 13.60 -1.78
C GLU A 33 6.83 12.22 -1.11
N LEU A 34 7.09 11.15 -1.87
CA LEU A 34 7.04 9.80 -1.35
C LEU A 34 8.20 9.46 -0.40
N LYS A 35 9.29 10.23 -0.37
CA LYS A 35 10.37 10.04 0.62
C LYS A 35 9.87 10.23 2.04
N ASP A 36 8.95 11.17 2.26
CA ASP A 36 8.34 11.38 3.58
C ASP A 36 7.51 10.17 4.01
N VAL A 37 6.81 9.56 3.04
CA VAL A 37 6.05 8.31 3.25
C VAL A 37 6.99 7.15 3.58
N VAL A 38 8.11 7.03 2.89
CA VAL A 38 9.14 6.01 3.18
C VAL A 38 9.73 6.20 4.57
N GLU A 39 10.14 7.43 4.94
CA GLU A 39 10.69 7.71 6.26
C GLU A 39 9.66 7.43 7.36
N PHE A 40 8.39 7.73 7.10
CA PHE A 40 7.31 7.36 7.99
C PHE A 40 7.19 5.85 8.18
N LEU A 41 7.18 5.08 7.10
CA LEU A 41 7.07 3.62 7.16
C LEU A 41 8.26 2.98 7.90
N LYS A 42 9.44 3.58 7.80
CA LYS A 42 10.66 3.15 8.52
C LYS A 42 10.65 3.54 10.00
N ASN A 43 10.24 4.77 10.31
CA ASN A 43 10.38 5.36 11.65
C ASN A 43 9.06 6.01 12.12
N PRO A 44 7.98 5.22 12.32
CA PRO A 44 6.67 5.77 12.64
C PRO A 44 6.65 6.56 13.97
N ASP A 45 7.48 6.16 14.94
CA ASP A 45 7.53 6.79 16.26
C ASP A 45 7.99 8.25 16.20
N LYS A 46 8.90 8.61 15.27
CA LYS A 46 9.39 9.99 15.09
C LYS A 46 8.27 10.97 14.75
N PHE A 47 7.27 10.52 14.01
CA PHE A 47 6.14 11.37 13.60
C PHE A 47 5.09 11.48 14.70
N SER A 48 4.93 10.42 15.50
CA SER A 48 4.00 10.41 16.64
C SER A 48 4.44 11.35 17.77
N THR A 49 5.74 11.48 18.03
CA THR A 49 6.29 12.33 19.10
C THR A 49 6.22 13.82 18.79
N LEU A 50 6.18 14.19 17.51
CA LEU A 50 6.07 15.57 17.04
C LEU A 50 4.60 16.05 16.92
N GLY A 51 3.62 15.21 17.30
CA GLY A 51 2.20 15.53 17.12
C GLY A 51 1.75 15.56 15.66
N GLY A 52 2.55 15.01 14.74
CA GLY A 52 2.25 14.93 13.32
C GLY A 52 1.10 13.96 13.06
N LYS A 53 0.07 14.42 12.35
CA LYS A 53 -1.02 13.54 11.90
C LYS A 53 -0.54 12.70 10.74
N LEU A 54 -0.77 11.41 10.82
CA LEU A 54 -0.33 10.50 9.79
C LEU A 54 -1.08 10.68 8.47
N PRO A 55 -0.40 10.73 7.30
CA PRO A 55 -1.07 10.51 6.03
C PRO A 55 -1.73 9.13 6.03
N LYS A 56 -3.07 9.12 5.98
CA LYS A 56 -3.88 7.89 6.04
C LYS A 56 -3.78 7.05 4.77
N GLY A 57 -3.37 7.68 3.66
CA GLY A 57 -3.19 7.05 2.36
C GLY A 57 -2.64 8.04 1.36
N VAL A 58 -2.11 7.51 0.27
CA VAL A 58 -1.58 8.28 -0.87
C VAL A 58 -2.37 7.86 -2.11
N LEU A 59 -2.83 8.84 -2.88
CA LEU A 59 -3.51 8.60 -4.16
C LEU A 59 -2.60 9.07 -5.30
N LEU A 60 -2.09 8.12 -6.08
CA LEU A 60 -1.30 8.43 -7.27
C LEU A 60 -2.23 8.56 -8.49
N VAL A 61 -2.25 9.73 -9.13
CA VAL A 61 -3.11 10.02 -10.29
C VAL A 61 -2.26 10.33 -11.53
N GLY A 62 -2.72 9.86 -12.69
CA GLY A 62 -2.11 10.20 -13.98
C GLY A 62 -2.53 9.24 -15.09
N PRO A 63 -2.14 9.49 -16.35
CA PRO A 63 -2.41 8.61 -17.50
C PRO A 63 -1.96 7.15 -17.28
N PRO A 64 -2.58 6.15 -17.93
CA PRO A 64 -2.11 4.77 -17.84
C PRO A 64 -0.65 4.65 -18.32
N GLY A 65 0.12 3.73 -17.74
CA GLY A 65 1.53 3.50 -18.13
C GLY A 65 2.57 4.43 -17.51
N THR A 66 2.19 5.43 -16.70
CA THR A 66 3.14 6.37 -16.06
C THR A 66 3.87 5.80 -14.83
N GLY A 67 3.85 4.49 -14.62
CA GLY A 67 4.60 3.85 -13.54
C GLY A 67 4.01 4.01 -12.13
N LYS A 68 2.74 4.38 -11.96
CA LYS A 68 2.09 4.50 -10.62
C LYS A 68 2.24 3.24 -9.76
N THR A 69 1.92 2.07 -10.32
CA THR A 69 2.05 0.78 -9.62
C THR A 69 3.52 0.45 -9.32
N LEU A 70 4.43 0.79 -10.26
CA LEU A 70 5.86 0.60 -10.07
C LEU A 70 6.39 1.49 -8.94
N LEU A 71 5.91 2.73 -8.87
CA LEU A 71 6.28 3.69 -7.83
C LEU A 71 5.76 3.24 -6.45
N ALA A 72 4.53 2.72 -6.36
CA ALA A 72 4.01 2.14 -5.12
C ALA A 72 4.84 0.94 -4.64
N ARG A 73 5.27 0.06 -5.56
CA ARG A 73 6.20 -1.03 -5.25
C ARG A 73 7.55 -0.51 -4.77
N ALA A 74 8.10 0.49 -5.44
CA ALA A 74 9.37 1.11 -5.07
C ALA A 74 9.33 1.74 -3.66
N VAL A 75 8.21 2.35 -3.26
CA VAL A 75 8.04 2.85 -1.87
C VAL A 75 8.16 1.73 -0.85
N ALA A 76 7.51 0.59 -1.10
CA ALA A 76 7.56 -0.55 -0.18
C ALA A 76 8.96 -1.19 -0.13
N GLY A 77 9.64 -1.30 -1.28
CA GLY A 77 11.02 -1.77 -1.36
C GLY A 77 11.98 -0.84 -0.63
N GLU A 78 11.86 0.48 -0.82
CA GLU A 78 12.66 1.48 -0.11
C GLU A 78 12.44 1.43 1.40
N ALA A 79 11.19 1.25 1.84
CA ALA A 79 10.82 1.14 3.25
C ALA A 79 11.17 -0.22 3.88
N GLY A 80 11.44 -1.26 3.08
CA GLY A 80 11.66 -2.62 3.56
C GLY A 80 10.42 -3.23 4.21
N VAL A 81 9.22 -2.83 3.76
CA VAL A 81 7.95 -3.32 4.30
C VAL A 81 7.25 -4.24 3.29
N PRO A 82 6.42 -5.19 3.74
CA PRO A 82 5.63 -6.03 2.83
C PRO A 82 4.69 -5.18 1.96
N PHE A 83 4.53 -5.58 0.71
CA PHE A 83 3.61 -4.95 -0.24
C PHE A 83 2.44 -5.89 -0.54
N PHE A 84 1.24 -5.35 -0.39
CA PHE A 84 0.00 -6.05 -0.72
C PHE A 84 -0.66 -5.29 -1.86
N HIS A 85 -1.04 -6.02 -2.90
CA HIS A 85 -1.76 -5.47 -4.05
C HIS A 85 -3.14 -6.13 -4.13
N ALA A 86 -4.15 -5.33 -4.42
CA ALA A 86 -5.47 -5.79 -4.81
C ALA A 86 -6.00 -4.85 -5.90
N ALA A 87 -6.50 -5.41 -6.99
CA ALA A 87 -7.09 -4.63 -8.07
C ALA A 87 -8.58 -4.38 -7.82
N GLY A 88 -9.06 -3.17 -8.15
CA GLY A 88 -10.48 -2.81 -8.04
C GLY A 88 -11.47 -3.84 -8.61
N PRO A 89 -11.22 -4.45 -9.78
CA PRO A 89 -12.07 -5.50 -10.34
C PRO A 89 -12.21 -6.76 -9.47
N GLU A 90 -11.26 -7.05 -8.57
CA GLU A 90 -11.36 -8.19 -7.63
C GLU A 90 -12.46 -7.98 -6.57
N PHE A 91 -12.97 -6.75 -6.45
CA PHE A 91 -14.03 -6.37 -5.53
C PHE A 91 -15.39 -6.20 -6.22
N ASP A 92 -15.42 -6.27 -7.55
CA ASP A 92 -16.63 -6.12 -8.36
C ASP A 92 -17.24 -7.51 -8.61
N GLU A 93 -18.22 -7.90 -7.80
CA GLU A 93 -18.90 -9.19 -7.92
C GLU A 93 -20.42 -9.01 -8.10
N VAL A 94 -21.02 -10.01 -8.76
CA VAL A 94 -22.46 -10.11 -9.05
C VAL A 94 -23.34 -10.05 -7.78
N LEU A 95 -22.77 -10.31 -6.60
CA LEU A 95 -23.49 -10.37 -5.32
C LEU A 95 -23.25 -9.12 -4.46
N VAL A 96 -24.33 -8.36 -4.28
CA VAL A 96 -24.37 -7.11 -3.49
C VAL A 96 -23.90 -7.36 -2.05
N GLY A 97 -22.96 -6.55 -1.58
CA GLY A 97 -22.50 -6.55 -0.18
C GLY A 97 -21.27 -7.42 0.13
N GLN A 98 -20.85 -8.31 -0.78
CA GLN A 98 -19.62 -9.10 -0.59
C GLN A 98 -18.36 -8.25 -0.73
N GLY A 99 -18.33 -7.32 -1.69
CA GLY A 99 -17.21 -6.38 -1.86
C GLY A 99 -16.93 -5.55 -0.61
N ALA A 100 -17.96 -4.94 -0.02
CA ALA A 100 -17.83 -4.15 1.22
C ALA A 100 -17.39 -4.98 2.44
N ARG A 101 -17.72 -6.27 2.48
CA ARG A 101 -17.21 -7.19 3.51
C ARG A 101 -15.73 -7.48 3.29
N ARG A 102 -15.29 -7.75 2.06
CA ARG A 102 -13.89 -7.99 1.73
C ARG A 102 -12.99 -6.80 2.05
N VAL A 103 -13.43 -5.58 1.74
CA VAL A 103 -12.68 -4.37 2.11
C VAL A 103 -12.49 -4.33 3.64
N ARG A 104 -13.55 -4.53 4.42
CA ARG A 104 -13.44 -4.56 5.89
C ARG A 104 -12.54 -5.69 6.39
N ASP A 105 -12.67 -6.89 5.83
CA ASP A 105 -11.86 -8.05 6.22
C ASP A 105 -10.37 -7.81 5.89
N LEU A 106 -10.07 -7.18 4.74
CA LEU A 106 -8.72 -6.76 4.36
C LEU A 106 -8.14 -5.78 5.39
N PHE A 107 -8.86 -4.70 5.73
CA PHE A 107 -8.39 -3.70 6.70
C PHE A 107 -8.32 -4.25 8.14
N SER A 108 -9.22 -5.16 8.54
CA SER A 108 -9.23 -5.75 9.89
C SER A 108 -7.97 -6.56 10.21
N LYS A 109 -7.33 -7.13 9.18
CA LYS A 109 -6.10 -7.92 9.30
C LYS A 109 -4.84 -7.08 9.41
N PHE A 110 -4.95 -5.80 9.09
CA PHE A 110 -3.92 -4.82 9.32
C PHE A 110 -4.39 -3.87 10.44
N PRO A 111 -4.38 -4.29 11.72
CA PRO A 111 -4.90 -3.48 12.83
C PRO A 111 -4.15 -2.15 13.00
N LYS A 112 -2.91 -2.06 12.49
CA LYS A 112 -2.21 -0.78 12.33
C LYS A 112 -2.90 0.12 11.29
N LEU A 113 -3.35 -0.42 10.13
CA LEU A 113 -4.19 0.31 9.18
C LEU A 113 -5.61 0.59 9.71
N SER A 114 -6.19 -0.30 10.51
CA SER A 114 -7.53 -0.15 11.08
C SER A 114 -7.68 1.04 12.05
N LYS A 115 -6.57 1.58 12.57
CA LYS A 115 -6.56 2.77 13.43
C LYS A 115 -6.37 4.08 12.64
N PHE A 116 -6.32 4.04 11.31
CA PHE A 116 -6.23 5.22 10.44
C PHE A 116 -7.59 5.61 9.86
#